data_AF-A0A9Q1QV83-F1
#
_entry.id   AF-A0A9Q1QV83-F1
#
_cell.length_a   1.000
_cell.length_b   1.000
_cell.length_c   1.000
_cell.angle_alpha   90.00
_cell.angle_beta   90.00
_cell.angle_gamma   90.00
#
_symmetry.space_group_name_H-M   'P 1'
#
loop_
_entity.id
_entity.type
_entity.pdbx_description
1 polymer ?
#
loop_
_entity_poly.entity_id
_entity_poly.type
_entity_poly.pdbx_seq_one_letter_code
_entity_poly.pdbx_strand_id
1 'polypeptide(L)'
;MQIIELTPWDVLELQIDYAQSGLLYLMPTSEQFNHAIADGVIVGDILESNCVPHVVRDFFPLNGVKNLEATSQPFLAVQVKEFVDGIFIGCTNNHALVDGTSFWHFYGSWAEISSGSNVISKIPYLQRQFPFKFDHFCNHISIPNERINASDKFIPPALRERVFHFTKENVSKLKAKANLEMNTTKISSLQAVLAHVWRSVIRCRRLDHNQETTFEVSINMRGRLNPPLPEGFFGNAIYTATITIKPGELLEHGFGWAALQINEIIASHDHEKLKCIYESWMNDPAVPNLVNYPSNYFMLHNSPRFNFYKYDFGWGKPIAHRSGMGNILEGKITVSPGLEEGSIILEIYFSSETIQALEEDIIFGEFVTTPVIGVERTIRARI
;
A
#
# COMPACT_ATOMS: atom_id res chain seq x y z
N MET A 1 -10.67 -28.79 -14.48
CA MET A 1 -9.80 -27.62 -14.76
C MET A 1 -10.70 -26.40 -14.78
N GLN A 2 -10.69 -25.59 -13.72
CA GLN A 2 -11.42 -24.33 -13.72
C GLN A 2 -10.57 -23.28 -14.45
N ILE A 3 -11.20 -22.56 -15.38
CA ILE A 3 -10.60 -21.50 -16.18
C ILE A 3 -10.86 -20.18 -15.47
N ILE A 4 -9.91 -19.25 -15.61
CA ILE A 4 -9.71 -18.12 -14.71
C ILE A 4 -9.54 -16.93 -15.61
N GLU A 5 -10.58 -16.14 -15.66
CA GLU A 5 -10.62 -14.98 -16.53
C GLU A 5 -9.96 -13.83 -15.79
N LEU A 6 -8.68 -13.59 -16.10
CA LEU A 6 -8.01 -12.37 -15.72
C LEU A 6 -8.44 -11.27 -16.66
N THR A 7 -8.93 -10.18 -16.10
CA THR A 7 -9.18 -8.97 -16.87
C THR A 7 -7.84 -8.30 -17.20
N PRO A 8 -7.77 -7.45 -18.25
CA PRO A 8 -6.61 -6.59 -18.49
C PRO A 8 -6.11 -5.81 -17.25
N TRP A 9 -6.99 -5.54 -16.27
CA TRP A 9 -6.62 -4.92 -14.99
C TRP A 9 -5.81 -5.85 -14.10
N ASP A 10 -6.29 -7.08 -13.95
CA ASP A 10 -5.58 -8.11 -13.21
C ASP A 10 -4.25 -8.41 -13.90
N VAL A 11 -4.21 -8.32 -15.24
CA VAL A 11 -3.01 -8.52 -16.06
C VAL A 11 -1.94 -7.43 -15.83
N LEU A 12 -2.34 -6.18 -15.65
CA LEU A 12 -1.43 -5.09 -15.26
C LEU A 12 -0.80 -5.31 -13.89
N GLU A 13 -1.50 -5.96 -12.99
CA GLU A 13 -0.92 -6.28 -11.68
C GLU A 13 -0.07 -7.54 -11.74
N LEU A 14 0.10 -8.22 -12.89
CA LEU A 14 0.69 -9.55 -12.87
C LEU A 14 2.19 -9.62 -12.49
N GLN A 15 3.03 -8.60 -12.68
CA GLN A 15 4.43 -8.61 -12.18
C GLN A 15 4.54 -7.86 -10.86
N ILE A 16 3.42 -7.32 -10.42
CA ILE A 16 2.99 -7.24 -9.03
C ILE A 16 2.15 -8.50 -8.75
N ASP A 17 2.66 -9.59 -9.31
CA ASP A 17 2.33 -10.98 -9.09
C ASP A 17 0.90 -11.52 -9.46
N TYR A 18 0.70 -12.85 -9.70
CA TYR A 18 -0.38 -13.46 -10.52
C TYR A 18 -1.47 -14.33 -9.86
N ALA A 19 -2.69 -14.25 -10.38
CA ALA A 19 -3.90 -14.97 -9.99
C ALA A 19 -4.15 -16.33 -10.66
N GLN A 20 -5.02 -17.17 -10.04
CA GLN A 20 -5.82 -18.27 -10.63
C GLN A 20 -7.17 -18.50 -9.79
N SER A 21 -8.26 -18.99 -10.40
CA SER A 21 -9.72 -18.88 -10.10
C SER A 21 -10.33 -19.53 -8.86
N GLY A 22 -11.42 -18.91 -8.43
CA GLY A 22 -12.60 -19.58 -7.86
C GLY A 22 -12.97 -18.97 -6.52
N LEU A 23 -13.93 -18.05 -6.49
CA LEU A 23 -14.48 -17.52 -5.25
C LEU A 23 -15.23 -18.62 -4.49
N LEU A 24 -14.52 -19.22 -3.55
CA LEU A 24 -14.80 -19.08 -2.13
C LEU A 24 -13.43 -18.84 -1.50
N TYR A 25 -13.31 -17.94 -0.53
CA TYR A 25 -12.29 -18.17 0.49
C TYR A 25 -12.64 -19.53 1.11
N LEU A 26 -12.09 -20.61 0.57
CA LEU A 26 -12.03 -21.84 1.33
C LEU A 26 -11.31 -21.42 2.61
N MET A 27 -11.89 -21.78 3.75
CA MET A 27 -11.19 -21.71 5.03
C MET A 27 -9.76 -22.14 4.76
N PRO A 28 -8.75 -21.30 5.08
CA PRO A 28 -7.38 -21.66 4.81
C PRO A 28 -7.20 -23.09 5.32
N THR A 29 -6.64 -23.97 4.47
CA THR A 29 -6.35 -25.32 4.93
C THR A 29 -5.52 -25.22 6.21
N SER A 30 -5.50 -26.26 7.04
CA SER A 30 -4.65 -26.24 8.25
C SER A 30 -3.17 -25.96 7.94
N GLU A 31 -2.73 -26.08 6.69
CA GLU A 31 -1.39 -25.71 6.21
C GLU A 31 -1.26 -24.22 5.85
N GLN A 32 -2.36 -23.53 5.53
CA GLN A 32 -2.44 -22.10 5.18
C GLN A 32 -2.82 -21.20 6.37
N PHE A 33 -3.37 -21.80 7.42
CA PHE A 33 -3.61 -21.17 8.71
C PHE A 33 -2.58 -21.66 9.72
N ASN A 34 -1.61 -20.82 10.05
CA ASN A 34 -0.57 -21.16 11.01
C ASN A 34 -0.79 -20.42 12.33
N HIS A 35 -0.87 -21.17 13.42
CA HIS A 35 -0.83 -20.65 14.78
C HIS A 35 0.57 -20.84 15.36
N ALA A 36 1.14 -19.80 15.95
CA ALA A 36 2.44 -19.90 16.60
C ALA A 36 2.52 -18.99 17.83
N ILE A 37 3.24 -19.45 18.85
CA ILE A 37 3.50 -18.69 20.09
C ILE A 37 4.85 -17.99 19.97
N ALA A 38 4.95 -16.74 20.41
CA ALA A 38 6.21 -16.02 20.57
C ALA A 38 6.52 -15.89 22.07
N ASP A 39 7.16 -16.93 22.63
CA ASP A 39 7.50 -16.98 24.04
C ASP A 39 8.31 -15.76 24.50
N GLY A 40 7.78 -15.02 25.46
CA GLY A 40 8.44 -13.87 26.07
C GLY A 40 8.43 -12.58 25.25
N VAL A 41 7.76 -12.54 24.10
CA VAL A 41 7.52 -11.30 23.32
C VAL A 41 6.23 -10.65 23.80
N ILE A 42 6.28 -9.35 24.05
CA ILE A 42 5.10 -8.52 24.34
C ILE A 42 4.79 -7.60 23.16
N VAL A 43 3.54 -7.14 23.07
CA VAL A 43 3.09 -6.14 22.09
C VAL A 43 3.97 -4.88 22.12
N GLY A 44 4.37 -4.45 23.32
CA GLY A 44 5.25 -3.30 23.51
C GLY A 44 6.57 -3.40 22.75
N ASP A 45 7.13 -4.60 22.61
CA ASP A 45 8.41 -4.78 21.90
C ASP A 45 8.29 -4.45 20.39
N ILE A 46 7.07 -4.43 19.84
CA ILE A 46 6.77 -4.09 18.44
C ILE A 46 6.34 -2.62 18.28
N LEU A 47 5.61 -2.09 19.27
CA LEU A 47 4.94 -0.80 19.15
C LEU A 47 5.68 0.36 19.82
N GLU A 48 6.52 0.11 20.83
CA GLU A 48 7.28 1.15 21.52
C GLU A 48 8.47 1.65 20.69
N SER A 49 8.99 0.81 19.78
CA SER A 49 10.01 1.26 18.84
C SER A 49 9.39 2.07 17.71
N ASN A 50 10.11 3.14 17.44
CA ASN A 50 9.91 4.05 16.34
C ASN A 50 10.28 3.40 14.99
N CYS A 51 11.16 2.40 15.02
CA CYS A 51 11.46 1.54 13.89
C CYS A 51 10.67 0.23 14.00
N VAL A 52 10.15 -0.24 12.88
CA VAL A 52 9.47 -1.54 12.86
C VAL A 52 10.53 -2.64 13.03
N PRO A 53 10.44 -3.49 14.07
CA PRO A 53 11.41 -4.56 14.26
C PRO A 53 11.39 -5.54 13.09
N HIS A 54 12.57 -5.99 12.64
CA HIS A 54 12.66 -6.92 11.50
C HIS A 54 11.86 -8.22 11.70
N VAL A 55 11.70 -8.68 12.95
CA VAL A 55 10.91 -9.88 13.28
C VAL A 55 9.43 -9.76 12.89
N VAL A 56 8.89 -8.55 12.76
CA VAL A 56 7.50 -8.34 12.30
C VAL A 56 7.26 -8.95 10.92
N ARG A 57 8.30 -9.00 10.09
CA ARG A 57 8.25 -9.60 8.75
C ARG A 57 7.93 -11.09 8.82
N ASP A 58 8.45 -11.79 9.83
CA ASP A 58 8.26 -13.23 10.03
C ASP A 58 6.85 -13.58 10.54
N PHE A 59 6.04 -12.57 10.88
CA PHE A 59 4.64 -12.76 11.26
C PHE A 59 3.71 -12.88 10.05
N PHE A 60 4.22 -12.62 8.84
CA PHE A 60 3.48 -12.78 7.60
C PHE A 60 3.86 -14.10 6.90
N PRO A 61 2.89 -14.91 6.47
CA PRO A 61 3.17 -16.12 5.71
C PRO A 61 3.58 -15.80 4.26
N LEU A 62 4.13 -16.77 3.54
CA LEU A 62 4.46 -16.67 2.10
C LEU A 62 5.44 -15.54 1.72
N ASN A 63 6.32 -15.11 2.64
CA ASN A 63 7.34 -14.12 2.32
C ASN A 63 8.23 -14.60 1.16
N GLY A 64 8.42 -13.74 0.16
CA GLY A 64 9.24 -14.03 -1.02
C GLY A 64 8.56 -14.88 -2.09
N VAL A 65 7.32 -15.35 -1.84
CA VAL A 65 6.49 -15.95 -2.89
C VAL A 65 6.05 -14.84 -3.82
N LYS A 66 6.49 -14.92 -5.07
CA LYS A 66 5.91 -14.11 -6.14
C LYS A 66 4.53 -14.67 -6.39
N ASN A 67 3.49 -13.88 -6.40
CA ASN A 67 2.21 -14.38 -6.88
C ASN A 67 2.23 -14.95 -8.32
N LEU A 68 3.27 -14.79 -9.17
CA LEU A 68 3.42 -15.67 -10.37
C LEU A 68 3.43 -17.17 -10.06
N GLU A 69 3.87 -17.50 -8.85
CA GLU A 69 3.95 -18.83 -8.30
C GLU A 69 2.59 -19.32 -7.76
N ALA A 70 1.52 -18.52 -7.83
CA ALA A 70 0.19 -18.89 -7.34
C ALA A 70 -0.52 -19.97 -8.18
N THR A 71 0.13 -20.47 -9.23
CA THR A 71 -0.22 -21.77 -9.84
C THR A 71 0.09 -22.96 -8.93
N SER A 72 0.96 -22.77 -7.94
CA SER A 72 1.43 -23.78 -6.99
C SER A 72 1.36 -23.33 -5.53
N GLN A 73 1.14 -22.03 -5.28
CA GLN A 73 1.08 -21.40 -3.96
C GLN A 73 -0.32 -20.82 -3.68
N PRO A 74 -0.73 -20.68 -2.40
CA PRO A 74 -2.05 -20.17 -2.06
C PRO A 74 -2.24 -18.68 -2.34
N PHE A 75 -3.48 -18.27 -2.63
CA PHE A 75 -3.88 -16.88 -2.90
C PHE A 75 -4.03 -16.00 -1.66
N LEU A 76 -4.33 -16.64 -0.54
CA LEU A 76 -4.40 -16.04 0.79
C LEU A 76 -3.74 -17.02 1.75
N ALA A 77 -2.87 -16.53 2.61
CA ALA A 77 -2.46 -17.23 3.81
C ALA A 77 -2.59 -16.30 5.02
N VAL A 78 -2.92 -16.90 6.15
CA VAL A 78 -3.13 -16.19 7.42
C VAL A 78 -2.27 -16.85 8.49
N GLN A 79 -1.56 -16.03 9.25
CA GLN A 79 -0.78 -16.47 10.40
C GLN A 79 -1.26 -15.72 11.63
N VAL A 80 -1.60 -16.46 12.68
CA VAL A 80 -1.96 -15.89 13.99
C VAL A 80 -0.79 -16.13 14.93
N LYS A 81 -0.19 -15.05 15.41
CA LYS A 81 0.90 -15.09 16.38
C LYS A 81 0.39 -14.63 17.74
N GLU A 82 0.55 -15.46 18.76
CA GLU A 82 0.24 -15.09 20.14
C GLU A 82 1.49 -14.55 20.85
N PHE A 83 1.34 -13.39 21.47
CA PHE A 83 2.28 -12.75 22.38
C PHE A 83 1.83 -12.98 23.83
N VAL A 84 2.68 -12.61 24.79
CA VAL A 84 2.33 -12.71 26.22
C VAL A 84 1.09 -11.89 26.57
N ASP A 85 0.90 -10.74 25.92
CA ASP A 85 -0.15 -9.76 26.22
C ASP A 85 -0.96 -9.32 24.97
N GLY A 86 -0.92 -10.09 23.88
CA GLY A 86 -1.68 -9.76 22.67
C GLY A 86 -1.57 -10.77 21.53
N ILE A 87 -2.18 -10.42 20.40
CA ILE A 87 -2.24 -11.26 19.20
C ILE A 87 -1.88 -10.42 17.97
N PHE A 88 -1.15 -11.02 17.04
CA PHE A 88 -0.91 -10.47 15.70
C PHE A 88 -1.55 -11.37 14.64
N ILE A 89 -2.30 -10.78 13.73
CA ILE A 89 -2.89 -11.48 12.57
C ILE A 89 -2.16 -11.00 11.32
N GLY A 90 -1.24 -11.82 10.82
CA GLY A 90 -0.54 -11.60 9.57
C GLY A 90 -1.32 -12.18 8.40
N CYS A 91 -1.56 -11.37 7.38
CA CYS A 91 -2.23 -11.79 6.16
C CYS A 91 -1.35 -11.53 4.95
N THR A 92 -1.23 -12.51 4.08
CA THR A 92 -0.57 -12.36 2.78
C THR A 92 -1.57 -12.74 1.70
N ASN A 93 -1.78 -11.86 0.73
CA ASN A 93 -2.67 -12.09 -0.38
C ASN A 93 -1.98 -11.84 -1.72
N ASN A 94 -2.53 -12.48 -2.74
CA ASN A 94 -2.19 -12.29 -4.13
C ASN A 94 -2.80 -10.98 -4.66
N HIS A 95 -1.96 -10.03 -5.09
CA HIS A 95 -2.39 -8.71 -5.56
C HIS A 95 -3.07 -8.77 -6.94
N ALA A 96 -2.71 -9.68 -7.87
CA ALA A 96 -3.48 -9.86 -9.10
C ALA A 96 -4.93 -10.32 -8.88
N LEU A 97 -5.26 -10.83 -7.69
CA LEU A 97 -6.65 -11.15 -7.38
C LEU A 97 -7.42 -10.00 -6.74
N VAL A 98 -6.79 -9.23 -5.86
CA VAL A 98 -7.48 -8.24 -5.03
C VAL A 98 -6.59 -7.05 -4.74
N ASP A 99 -7.14 -5.85 -4.96
CA ASP A 99 -6.54 -4.62 -4.47
C ASP A 99 -6.83 -4.42 -2.97
N GLY A 100 -6.22 -3.38 -2.38
CA GLY A 100 -6.44 -3.04 -0.97
C GLY A 100 -7.91 -2.81 -0.60
N THR A 101 -8.76 -2.31 -1.51
CA THR A 101 -10.19 -2.11 -1.21
C THR A 101 -10.89 -3.45 -1.02
N SER A 102 -10.60 -4.41 -1.89
CA SER A 102 -11.14 -5.76 -1.81
C SER A 102 -10.56 -6.54 -0.63
N PHE A 103 -9.26 -6.38 -0.33
CA PHE A 103 -8.63 -6.97 0.85
C PHE A 103 -9.31 -6.52 2.15
N TRP A 104 -9.49 -5.22 2.35
CA TRP A 104 -10.13 -4.70 3.57
C TRP A 104 -11.64 -4.99 3.63
N HIS A 105 -12.29 -5.22 2.49
CA HIS A 105 -13.64 -5.77 2.46
C HIS A 105 -13.64 -7.21 2.98
N PHE A 106 -12.76 -8.09 2.47
CA PHE A 106 -12.59 -9.44 2.99
C PHE A 106 -12.30 -9.44 4.51
N TYR A 107 -11.33 -8.63 4.94
CA TYR A 107 -10.91 -8.59 6.34
C TYR A 107 -12.06 -8.14 7.27
N GLY A 108 -12.87 -7.18 6.83
CA GLY A 108 -14.06 -6.76 7.56
C GLY A 108 -15.14 -7.84 7.63
N SER A 109 -15.45 -8.50 6.51
CA SER A 109 -16.37 -9.64 6.48
C SER A 109 -15.92 -10.76 7.41
N TRP A 110 -14.62 -11.04 7.46
CA TRP A 110 -14.04 -12.05 8.33
C TRP A 110 -14.17 -11.68 9.81
N ALA A 111 -13.91 -10.42 10.17
CA ALA A 111 -14.12 -9.92 11.53
C ALA A 111 -15.59 -10.02 11.96
N GLU A 112 -16.53 -9.60 11.11
CA GLU A 112 -17.96 -9.67 11.39
C GLU A 112 -18.42 -11.11 11.67
N ILE A 113 -18.03 -12.05 10.80
CA ILE A 113 -18.36 -13.48 10.99
C ILE A 113 -17.74 -14.02 12.29
N SER A 114 -16.47 -13.68 12.55
CA SER A 114 -15.75 -14.13 13.76
C SER A 114 -16.38 -13.59 15.05
N SER A 115 -16.93 -12.36 15.00
CA SER A 115 -17.67 -11.75 16.11
C SER A 115 -19.10 -12.30 16.31
N GLY A 116 -19.53 -13.28 15.50
CA GLY A 116 -20.83 -13.94 15.61
C GLY A 116 -21.92 -13.40 14.68
N SER A 117 -21.58 -12.56 13.69
CA SER A 117 -22.55 -12.09 12.71
C SER A 117 -22.88 -13.19 11.70
N ASN A 118 -24.17 -13.49 11.54
CA ASN A 118 -24.64 -14.49 10.57
C ASN A 118 -24.71 -13.96 9.13
N VAL A 119 -24.69 -12.63 8.96
CA VAL A 119 -24.76 -11.94 7.66
C VAL A 119 -23.75 -10.80 7.69
N ILE A 120 -22.89 -10.76 6.67
CA ILE A 120 -21.92 -9.68 6.50
C ILE A 120 -22.61 -8.40 6.03
N SER A 121 -22.17 -7.25 6.51
CA SER A 121 -22.76 -5.93 6.25
C SER A 121 -22.66 -5.51 4.79
N LYS A 122 -21.62 -5.98 4.09
CA LYS A 122 -21.36 -5.66 2.70
C LYS A 122 -21.16 -6.93 1.89
N ILE A 123 -22.09 -7.22 0.98
CA ILE A 123 -21.99 -8.38 0.10
C ILE A 123 -20.98 -8.09 -1.02
N PRO A 124 -20.00 -8.98 -1.26
CA PRO A 124 -19.05 -8.78 -2.34
C PRO A 124 -19.71 -9.07 -3.70
N TYR A 125 -19.49 -8.18 -4.66
CA TYR A 125 -19.87 -8.35 -6.05
C TYR A 125 -18.73 -9.06 -6.78
N LEU A 126 -18.99 -10.32 -7.13
CA LEU A 126 -17.99 -11.30 -7.55
C LEU A 126 -17.84 -11.42 -9.07
N GLN A 127 -18.74 -10.80 -9.83
CA GLN A 127 -18.71 -10.85 -11.29
C GLN A 127 -17.65 -9.87 -11.80
N ARG A 128 -16.43 -10.36 -11.99
CA ARG A 128 -15.35 -9.56 -12.58
C ARG A 128 -15.66 -9.29 -14.04
N GLN A 129 -15.69 -8.03 -14.41
CA GLN A 129 -15.87 -7.61 -15.79
C GLN A 129 -14.94 -6.44 -16.05
N PHE A 130 -14.15 -6.55 -17.11
CA PHE A 130 -13.41 -5.42 -17.63
C PHE A 130 -14.42 -4.41 -18.20
N PRO A 131 -14.47 -3.16 -17.73
CA PRO A 131 -15.56 -2.23 -18.03
C PRO A 131 -15.39 -1.55 -19.38
N PHE A 132 -14.23 -1.69 -20.02
CA PHE A 132 -13.97 -1.08 -21.31
C PHE A 132 -14.26 -2.08 -22.43
N LYS A 133 -14.93 -1.60 -23.47
CA LYS A 133 -15.14 -2.34 -24.71
C LYS A 133 -14.21 -1.78 -25.78
N PHE A 134 -13.45 -2.67 -26.40
CA PHE A 134 -12.57 -2.33 -27.51
C PHE A 134 -12.80 -3.33 -28.63
N ASP A 135 -13.19 -2.83 -29.80
CA ASP A 135 -13.67 -3.66 -30.91
C ASP A 135 -12.57 -4.55 -31.53
N HIS A 136 -11.30 -4.29 -31.23
CA HIS A 136 -10.15 -4.94 -31.86
C HIS A 136 -9.38 -5.88 -30.93
N PHE A 137 -9.79 -6.04 -29.67
CA PHE A 137 -9.09 -6.91 -28.73
C PHE A 137 -9.81 -8.24 -28.50
N CYS A 138 -9.03 -9.32 -28.52
CA CYS A 138 -9.48 -10.64 -28.11
C CYS A 138 -9.64 -10.68 -26.58
N ASN A 139 -10.44 -11.63 -26.08
CA ASN A 139 -10.52 -11.95 -24.64
C ASN A 139 -9.21 -12.53 -24.08
N HIS A 140 -8.20 -12.75 -24.91
CA HIS A 140 -6.88 -13.26 -24.52
C HIS A 140 -5.79 -12.26 -24.88
N ILE A 141 -4.99 -11.90 -23.88
CA ILE A 141 -3.79 -11.05 -24.04
C ILE A 141 -2.57 -11.94 -23.91
N SER A 142 -1.73 -11.94 -24.95
CA SER A 142 -0.47 -12.67 -24.97
C SER A 142 0.66 -11.72 -24.59
N ILE A 143 1.43 -12.07 -23.56
CA ILE A 143 2.60 -11.32 -23.12
C ILE A 143 3.86 -12.12 -23.45
N PRO A 144 4.84 -11.56 -24.18
CA PRO A 144 6.11 -12.21 -24.43
C PRO A 144 6.83 -12.61 -23.13
N ASN A 145 7.37 -13.82 -23.07
CA ASN A 145 8.06 -14.35 -21.87
C ASN A 145 9.24 -13.49 -21.44
N GLU A 146 9.92 -12.82 -22.37
CA GLU A 146 11.04 -11.91 -22.09
C GLU A 146 10.60 -10.72 -21.23
N ARG A 147 9.33 -10.31 -21.36
CA ARG A 147 8.72 -9.24 -20.56
C ARG A 147 8.25 -9.74 -19.18
N ILE A 148 8.23 -11.05 -18.97
CA ILE A 148 7.86 -11.71 -17.71
C ILE A 148 9.10 -12.07 -16.87
N ASN A 149 10.20 -12.46 -17.51
CA ASN A 149 11.37 -13.09 -16.87
C ASN A 149 12.51 -12.14 -16.48
N ALA A 150 12.31 -10.83 -16.55
CA ALA A 150 13.33 -9.85 -16.19
C ALA A 150 13.42 -9.64 -14.66
N SER A 151 13.67 -10.68 -13.85
CA SER A 151 13.92 -10.43 -12.41
C SER A 151 15.10 -11.22 -11.86
N ASP A 152 16.22 -10.50 -11.70
CA ASP A 152 17.23 -10.85 -10.71
C ASP A 152 16.64 -10.71 -9.30
N LYS A 153 17.22 -11.44 -8.34
CA LYS A 153 16.88 -11.29 -6.92
C LYS A 153 17.18 -9.86 -6.48
N PHE A 154 16.15 -9.03 -6.30
CA PHE A 154 16.30 -7.77 -5.59
C PHE A 154 16.63 -8.09 -4.13
N ILE A 155 17.87 -7.86 -3.74
CA ILE A 155 18.28 -7.82 -2.33
C ILE A 155 18.06 -6.37 -1.91
N PRO A 156 17.06 -6.07 -1.07
CA PRO A 156 16.88 -4.72 -0.60
C PRO A 156 18.18 -4.25 0.07
N PRO A 157 18.61 -2.99 -0.14
CA PRO A 157 19.65 -2.39 0.68
C PRO A 157 19.30 -2.52 2.17
N ALA A 158 20.25 -2.24 3.07
CA ALA A 158 19.97 -2.11 4.50
C ALA A 158 19.06 -0.88 4.76
N LEU A 159 17.77 -1.02 4.46
CA LEU A 159 16.74 -0.02 4.64
C LEU A 159 16.12 -0.16 6.03
N ARG A 160 15.81 0.98 6.65
CA ARG A 160 15.05 1.05 7.89
C ARG A 160 13.61 1.37 7.57
N GLU A 161 12.71 0.64 8.22
CA GLU A 161 11.29 0.97 8.25
C GLU A 161 11.01 1.81 9.50
N ARG A 162 10.50 3.02 9.27
CA ARG A 162 10.32 4.03 10.32
C ARG A 162 8.88 4.54 10.33
N VAL A 163 8.29 4.60 11.53
CA VAL A 163 6.90 5.03 11.74
C VAL A 163 6.81 6.49 12.18
N PHE A 164 6.18 7.34 11.36
CA PHE A 164 5.95 8.75 11.68
C PHE A 164 4.47 9.02 11.94
N HIS A 165 4.18 9.72 13.03
CA HIS A 165 2.82 10.05 13.43
C HIS A 165 2.54 11.53 13.15
N PHE A 166 1.43 11.80 12.47
CA PHE A 166 0.89 13.13 12.24
C PHE A 166 -0.44 13.25 12.98
N THR A 167 -0.50 14.10 13.99
CA THR A 167 -1.74 14.35 14.74
C THR A 167 -2.79 14.98 13.84
N LYS A 168 -4.07 14.87 14.23
CA LYS A 168 -5.17 15.52 13.53
C LYS A 168 -4.93 17.02 13.35
N GLU A 169 -4.39 17.68 14.38
CA GLU A 169 -4.06 19.10 14.35
C GLU A 169 -2.99 19.41 13.29
N ASN A 170 -1.88 18.66 13.27
CA ASN A 170 -0.80 18.85 12.31
C ASN A 170 -1.24 18.55 10.87
N VAL A 171 -2.03 17.48 10.67
CA VAL A 171 -2.64 17.17 9.37
C VAL A 171 -3.54 18.32 8.90
N SER A 172 -4.35 18.88 9.81
CA SER A 172 -5.25 19.99 9.49
C SER A 172 -4.48 21.28 9.15
N LYS A 173 -3.41 21.57 9.90
CA LYS A 173 -2.49 22.69 9.64
C LYS A 173 -1.82 22.55 8.27
N LEU A 174 -1.26 21.38 7.94
CA LEU A 174 -0.64 21.11 6.64
C LEU A 174 -1.65 21.30 5.50
N LYS A 175 -2.86 20.75 5.63
CA LYS A 175 -3.92 20.92 4.64
C LYS A 175 -4.29 22.39 4.45
N ALA A 176 -4.52 23.12 5.53
CA ALA A 176 -4.91 24.53 5.47
C ALA A 176 -3.81 25.39 4.82
N LYS A 177 -2.55 25.18 5.22
CA LYS A 177 -1.39 25.90 4.68
C LYS A 177 -1.18 25.60 3.19
N ALA A 178 -1.29 24.34 2.74
CA ALA A 178 -1.18 23.98 1.33
C ALA A 178 -2.27 24.63 0.46
N ASN A 179 -3.51 24.60 0.94
CA ASN A 179 -4.64 25.22 0.25
C ASN A 179 -4.52 26.75 0.17
N LEU A 180 -4.05 27.40 1.25
CA LEU A 180 -3.79 28.84 1.28
C LEU A 180 -2.68 29.24 0.30
N GLU A 181 -1.56 28.52 0.30
CA GLU A 181 -0.41 28.76 -0.59
C GLU A 181 -0.82 28.72 -2.07
N MET A 182 -1.71 27.79 -2.44
CA MET A 182 -2.19 27.61 -3.82
C MET A 182 -3.52 28.29 -4.11
N ASN A 183 -4.05 29.10 -3.18
CA ASN A 183 -5.35 29.77 -3.31
C ASN A 183 -6.47 28.84 -3.81
N THR A 184 -6.60 27.67 -3.18
CA THR A 184 -7.53 26.60 -3.58
C THR A 184 -8.16 25.94 -2.35
N THR A 185 -9.13 25.06 -2.57
CA THR A 185 -9.74 24.21 -1.53
C THR A 185 -9.69 22.73 -1.89
N LYS A 186 -9.06 22.39 -3.02
CA LYS A 186 -9.07 21.04 -3.60
C LYS A 186 -8.05 20.09 -2.98
N ILE A 187 -7.02 20.61 -2.30
CA ILE A 187 -5.94 19.80 -1.74
C ILE A 187 -6.46 19.07 -0.50
N SER A 188 -6.37 17.74 -0.51
CA SER A 188 -6.77 16.88 0.60
C SER A 188 -5.68 16.79 1.68
N SER A 189 -6.07 16.34 2.87
CA SER A 189 -5.15 16.08 3.98
C SER A 189 -4.00 15.13 3.60
N LEU A 190 -4.33 14.04 2.91
CA LEU A 190 -3.34 13.06 2.46
C LEU A 190 -2.35 13.70 1.48
N GLN A 191 -2.84 14.45 0.49
CA GLN A 191 -2.00 15.13 -0.49
C GLN A 191 -1.03 16.12 0.16
N ALA A 192 -1.50 16.90 1.15
CA ALA A 192 -0.64 17.84 1.88
C ALA A 192 0.46 17.12 2.69
N VAL A 193 0.13 16.01 3.36
CA VAL A 193 1.11 15.20 4.11
C VAL A 193 2.13 14.55 3.17
N LEU A 194 1.69 13.93 2.07
CA LEU A 194 2.60 13.30 1.11
C LEU A 194 3.54 14.31 0.45
N ALA A 195 3.04 15.48 0.08
CA ALA A 195 3.86 16.56 -0.47
C ALA A 195 4.90 17.07 0.55
N HIS A 196 4.51 17.19 1.82
CA HIS A 196 5.42 17.56 2.89
C HIS A 196 6.54 16.52 3.08
N VAL A 197 6.20 15.23 3.07
CA VAL A 197 7.17 14.12 3.17
C VAL A 197 8.08 14.09 1.95
N TRP A 198 7.53 14.12 0.73
CA TRP A 198 8.30 14.07 -0.51
C TRP A 198 9.35 15.18 -0.56
N ARG A 199 8.93 16.44 -0.34
CA ARG A 199 9.84 17.58 -0.32
C ARG A 199 10.90 17.46 0.78
N SER A 200 10.54 16.95 1.95
CA SER A 200 11.48 16.79 3.07
C SER A 200 12.53 15.74 2.78
N VAL A 201 12.15 14.58 2.21
CA VAL A 201 13.11 13.54 1.80
C VAL A 201 14.07 14.09 0.73
N ILE A 202 13.54 14.78 -0.27
CA ILE A 202 14.33 15.36 -1.36
C ILE A 202 15.34 16.40 -0.83
N ARG A 203 14.90 17.28 0.08
CA ARG A 203 15.78 18.24 0.77
C ARG A 203 16.88 17.52 1.56
N CYS A 204 16.52 16.50 2.34
CA CYS A 204 17.46 15.77 3.20
C CYS A 204 18.54 15.03 2.39
N ARG A 205 18.17 14.45 1.25
CA ARG A 205 19.10 13.71 0.39
C ARG A 205 20.02 14.58 -0.46
N ARG A 206 19.75 15.89 -0.57
CA ARG A 206 20.54 16.84 -1.37
C ARG A 206 20.80 16.33 -2.80
N LEU A 207 19.73 15.80 -3.40
CA LEU A 207 19.77 15.27 -4.76
C LEU A 207 20.25 16.33 -5.75
N ASP A 208 21.02 15.93 -6.76
CA ASP A 208 21.28 16.75 -7.95
C ASP A 208 19.97 17.37 -8.46
N HIS A 209 19.98 18.68 -8.67
CA HIS A 209 18.78 19.43 -9.05
C HIS A 209 18.25 19.04 -10.43
N ASN A 210 19.08 18.40 -11.27
CA ASN A 210 18.74 18.02 -12.64
C ASN A 210 18.29 16.57 -12.81
N GLN A 211 18.52 15.70 -11.82
CA GLN A 211 18.01 14.32 -11.89
C GLN A 211 16.49 14.31 -11.71
N GLU A 212 15.77 13.33 -12.26
CA GLU A 212 14.30 13.26 -12.09
C GLU A 212 13.93 12.56 -10.79
N THR A 213 12.96 13.08 -10.04
CA THR A 213 12.29 12.36 -8.95
C THR A 213 10.86 12.02 -9.36
N THR A 214 10.41 10.81 -9.00
CA THR A 214 9.07 10.34 -9.33
C THR A 214 8.27 10.04 -8.06
N PHE A 215 7.03 10.50 -8.01
CA PHE A 215 6.08 10.11 -6.97
C PHE A 215 4.90 9.39 -7.61
N GLU A 216 4.71 8.13 -7.23
CA GLU A 216 3.60 7.29 -7.66
C GLU A 216 2.49 7.28 -6.61
N VAL A 217 1.27 7.53 -7.05
CA VAL A 217 0.06 7.48 -6.23
C VAL A 217 -0.96 6.48 -6.79
N SER A 218 -1.41 5.56 -5.95
CA SER A 218 -2.47 4.63 -6.29
C SER A 218 -3.85 5.32 -6.31
N ILE A 219 -4.63 5.04 -7.35
CA ILE A 219 -5.95 5.60 -7.60
C ILE A 219 -6.98 4.48 -7.62
N ASN A 220 -8.01 4.59 -6.77
CA ASN A 220 -9.18 3.73 -6.84
C ASN A 220 -10.06 4.13 -8.04
N MET A 221 -10.24 3.20 -8.98
CA MET A 221 -11.00 3.41 -10.22
C MET A 221 -12.50 3.20 -10.07
N ARG A 222 -12.99 2.53 -9.01
CA ARG A 222 -14.39 2.10 -8.88
C ARG A 222 -15.40 3.22 -9.13
N GLY A 223 -15.16 4.39 -8.53
CA GLY A 223 -16.03 5.57 -8.68
C GLY A 223 -15.69 6.50 -9.85
N ARG A 224 -14.66 6.19 -10.64
CA ARG A 224 -14.16 7.04 -11.75
C ARG A 224 -14.62 6.57 -13.12
N LEU A 225 -15.04 5.33 -13.21
CA LEU A 225 -15.54 4.72 -14.43
C LEU A 225 -16.97 5.20 -14.69
N ASN A 226 -17.37 5.14 -15.97
CA ASN A 226 -18.70 5.50 -16.42
C ASN A 226 -19.29 4.34 -17.24
N PRO A 227 -20.28 3.58 -16.71
CA PRO A 227 -20.80 3.70 -15.35
C PRO A 227 -19.77 3.30 -14.28
N PRO A 228 -19.94 3.75 -13.02
CA PRO A 228 -19.11 3.28 -11.90
C PRO A 228 -19.22 1.76 -11.72
N LEU A 229 -18.18 1.15 -11.15
CA LEU A 229 -18.26 -0.27 -10.79
C LEU A 229 -19.33 -0.50 -9.70
N PRO A 230 -19.98 -1.68 -9.70
CA PRO A 230 -20.98 -2.02 -8.70
C PRO A 230 -20.47 -1.88 -7.27
N GLU A 231 -21.36 -1.48 -6.37
CA GLU A 231 -21.06 -1.51 -4.94
C GLU A 231 -20.64 -2.93 -4.52
N GLY A 232 -19.56 -3.02 -3.75
CA GLY A 232 -19.01 -4.31 -3.35
C GLY A 232 -18.13 -5.00 -4.39
N PHE A 233 -17.83 -4.38 -5.53
CA PHE A 233 -16.91 -4.95 -6.53
C PHE A 233 -15.64 -5.49 -5.88
N PHE A 234 -15.44 -6.81 -6.04
CA PHE A 234 -14.40 -7.59 -5.41
C PHE A 234 -13.39 -8.06 -6.45
N GLY A 235 -12.22 -7.43 -6.47
CA GLY A 235 -11.14 -7.62 -7.44
C GLY A 235 -10.19 -6.43 -7.47
N ASN A 236 -9.38 -6.32 -8.52
CA ASN A 236 -8.58 -5.13 -8.79
C ASN A 236 -9.39 -4.07 -9.54
N ALA A 237 -9.39 -2.85 -9.03
CA ALA A 237 -9.85 -1.66 -9.73
C ALA A 237 -9.02 -0.46 -9.24
N ILE A 238 -7.72 -0.58 -9.48
CA ILE A 238 -6.66 0.33 -9.06
C ILE A 238 -5.80 0.67 -10.28
N TYR A 239 -5.29 1.90 -10.32
CA TYR A 239 -4.27 2.31 -11.28
C TYR A 239 -3.27 3.22 -10.59
N THR A 240 -2.00 3.17 -10.99
CA THR A 240 -0.95 4.03 -10.44
C THR A 240 -0.70 5.23 -11.34
N ALA A 241 -0.81 6.43 -10.78
CA ALA A 241 -0.48 7.65 -11.48
C ALA A 241 0.87 8.18 -11.01
N THR A 242 1.71 8.61 -11.94
CA THR A 242 3.08 9.05 -11.66
C THR A 242 3.25 10.54 -11.93
N ILE A 243 4.01 11.19 -11.06
CA ILE A 243 4.46 12.57 -11.20
C ILE A 243 5.97 12.53 -11.30
N THR A 244 6.54 12.99 -12.40
CA THR A 244 8.00 13.07 -12.58
C THR A 244 8.40 14.52 -12.74
N ILE A 245 9.25 15.01 -11.84
CA ILE A 245 9.70 16.40 -11.78
C ILE A 245 11.15 16.48 -11.33
N LYS A 246 11.77 17.65 -11.49
CA LYS A 246 13.13 17.88 -10.99
C LYS A 246 13.13 18.26 -9.50
N PRO A 247 14.06 17.74 -8.67
CA PRO A 247 14.26 18.16 -7.28
C PRO A 247 14.42 19.67 -7.13
N GLY A 248 15.15 20.33 -8.05
CA GLY A 248 15.32 21.78 -8.01
C GLY A 248 13.98 22.50 -8.07
N GLU A 249 13.15 22.16 -9.06
CA GLU A 249 11.79 22.71 -9.24
C GLU A 249 10.89 22.42 -8.02
N LEU A 250 10.91 21.18 -7.53
CA LEU A 250 10.14 20.75 -6.36
C LEU A 250 10.52 21.55 -5.09
N LEU A 251 11.79 21.91 -4.93
CA LEU A 251 12.30 22.65 -3.78
C LEU A 251 12.14 24.18 -3.93
N GLU A 252 12.24 24.71 -5.15
CA GLU A 252 11.99 26.12 -5.49
C GLU A 252 10.54 26.52 -5.22
N HIS A 253 9.59 25.63 -5.49
CA HIS A 253 8.20 25.81 -5.12
C HIS A 253 7.93 25.41 -3.66
N GLY A 254 6.84 25.94 -3.07
CA GLY A 254 6.39 25.51 -1.75
C GLY A 254 5.69 24.14 -1.78
N PHE A 255 5.39 23.60 -0.60
CA PHE A 255 4.79 22.26 -0.51
C PHE A 255 3.32 22.23 -0.94
N GLY A 256 2.64 23.38 -0.91
CA GLY A 256 1.30 23.50 -1.47
C GLY A 256 1.29 23.20 -2.97
N TRP A 257 2.29 23.67 -3.72
CA TRP A 257 2.43 23.37 -5.14
C TRP A 257 2.62 21.87 -5.39
N ALA A 258 3.50 21.21 -4.65
CA ALA A 258 3.70 19.76 -4.76
C ALA A 258 2.40 18.98 -4.43
N ALA A 259 1.65 19.42 -3.42
CA ALA A 259 0.35 18.83 -3.08
C ALA A 259 -0.69 19.04 -4.19
N LEU A 260 -0.63 20.18 -4.89
CA LEU A 260 -1.47 20.45 -6.05
C LEU A 260 -1.10 19.56 -7.23
N GLN A 261 0.19 19.29 -7.50
CA GLN A 261 0.61 18.34 -8.53
C GLN A 261 0.02 16.94 -8.27
N ILE A 262 0.03 16.48 -7.00
CA ILE A 262 -0.62 15.22 -6.61
C ILE A 262 -2.14 15.30 -6.81
N ASN A 263 -2.76 16.45 -6.56
CA ASN A 263 -4.18 16.63 -6.81
C ASN A 263 -4.54 16.54 -8.29
N GLU A 264 -3.80 17.25 -9.14
CA GLU A 264 -4.06 17.36 -10.58
C GLU A 264 -3.82 16.03 -11.29
N ILE A 265 -2.75 15.29 -10.96
CA ILE A 265 -2.53 13.97 -11.56
C ILE A 265 -3.63 12.98 -11.15
N ILE A 266 -4.10 13.03 -9.90
CA ILE A 266 -5.20 12.17 -9.44
C ILE A 266 -6.51 12.57 -10.12
N ALA A 267 -6.73 13.87 -10.37
CA ALA A 267 -7.93 14.35 -11.04
C ALA A 267 -7.95 14.02 -12.55
N SER A 268 -6.78 13.99 -13.21
CA SER A 268 -6.68 13.73 -14.66
C SER A 268 -6.96 12.28 -15.07
N HIS A 269 -6.97 11.33 -14.12
CA HIS A 269 -7.31 9.93 -14.36
C HIS A 269 -8.83 9.72 -14.23
N ASP A 270 -9.57 10.27 -15.19
CA ASP A 270 -11.00 10.03 -15.37
C ASP A 270 -11.27 8.79 -16.25
N HIS A 271 -12.55 8.53 -16.55
CA HIS A 271 -12.96 7.37 -17.35
C HIS A 271 -12.25 7.31 -18.71
N GLU A 272 -12.20 8.43 -19.45
CA GLU A 272 -11.64 8.46 -20.80
C GLU A 272 -10.13 8.29 -20.77
N LYS A 273 -9.44 8.97 -19.84
CA LYS A 273 -7.99 8.80 -19.67
C LYS A 273 -7.62 7.35 -19.36
N LEU A 274 -8.35 6.73 -18.42
CA LEU A 274 -8.14 5.32 -18.05
C LEU A 274 -8.41 4.41 -19.25
N LYS A 275 -9.50 4.63 -19.99
CA LYS A 275 -9.80 3.87 -21.21
C LYS A 275 -8.64 3.91 -22.21
N CYS A 276 -8.11 5.10 -22.52
CA CYS A 276 -6.97 5.26 -23.43
C CYS A 276 -5.70 4.57 -22.91
N ILE A 277 -5.42 4.66 -21.62
CA ILE A 277 -4.28 3.97 -20.99
C ILE A 277 -4.38 2.46 -21.20
N TYR A 278 -5.56 1.89 -20.91
CA TYR A 278 -5.76 0.45 -21.07
C TYR A 278 -5.74 0.02 -22.54
N GLU A 279 -6.29 0.82 -23.45
CA GLU A 279 -6.18 0.59 -24.89
C GLU A 279 -4.71 0.54 -25.34
N SER A 280 -3.92 1.53 -24.93
CA SER A 280 -2.49 1.59 -25.22
C SER A 280 -1.75 0.38 -24.64
N TRP A 281 -2.06 0.01 -23.41
CA TRP A 281 -1.42 -1.13 -22.75
C TRP A 281 -1.79 -2.45 -23.44
N MET A 282 -3.04 -2.68 -23.85
CA MET A 282 -3.39 -3.92 -24.55
C MET A 282 -2.75 -4.01 -25.95
N ASN A 283 -2.44 -2.88 -26.59
CA ASN A 283 -1.71 -2.86 -27.87
C ASN A 283 -0.24 -3.31 -27.71
N ASP A 284 0.38 -3.02 -26.55
CA ASP A 284 1.76 -3.39 -26.25
C ASP A 284 1.88 -3.88 -24.80
N PRO A 285 1.34 -5.07 -24.49
CA PRO A 285 1.18 -5.50 -23.11
C PRO A 285 2.54 -5.82 -22.50
N ALA A 286 2.76 -5.22 -21.34
CA ALA A 286 3.91 -5.46 -20.50
C ALA A 286 3.45 -5.62 -19.07
N VAL A 287 4.21 -6.39 -18.31
CA VAL A 287 3.93 -6.55 -16.91
C VAL A 287 4.81 -5.57 -16.12
N PRO A 288 4.28 -4.81 -15.14
CA PRO A 288 5.07 -3.84 -14.39
C PRO A 288 6.08 -4.51 -13.48
N ASN A 289 7.35 -4.19 -13.67
CA ASN A 289 8.43 -4.75 -12.87
C ASN A 289 8.85 -3.75 -11.78
N LEU A 290 8.83 -4.19 -10.52
CA LEU A 290 9.22 -3.37 -9.38
C LEU A 290 10.74 -3.33 -9.10
N VAL A 291 11.56 -3.84 -10.03
CA VAL A 291 13.02 -3.93 -9.88
C VAL A 291 13.71 -2.72 -10.51
N ASN A 292 14.82 -2.27 -9.90
CA ASN A 292 15.69 -1.19 -10.36
C ASN A 292 15.06 0.22 -10.39
N TYR A 293 14.04 0.50 -9.57
CA TYR A 293 13.65 1.89 -9.36
C TYR A 293 14.81 2.71 -8.79
N PRO A 294 14.99 3.95 -9.27
CA PRO A 294 16.01 4.81 -8.72
C PRO A 294 15.65 5.17 -7.26
N SER A 295 16.66 5.47 -6.45
CA SER A 295 16.47 5.75 -5.01
C SER A 295 15.56 6.94 -4.72
N ASN A 296 15.28 7.78 -5.72
CA ASN A 296 14.42 8.97 -5.68
C ASN A 296 13.03 8.73 -6.31
N TYR A 297 12.64 7.47 -6.47
CA TYR A 297 11.28 7.04 -6.75
C TYR A 297 10.52 6.82 -5.43
N PHE A 298 9.28 7.30 -5.35
CA PHE A 298 8.44 7.20 -4.16
C PHE A 298 7.13 6.51 -4.52
N MET A 299 6.69 5.58 -3.69
CA MET A 299 5.50 4.78 -3.96
C MET A 299 4.54 4.79 -2.77
N LEU A 300 3.39 5.42 -2.98
CA LEU A 300 2.31 5.42 -2.01
C LEU A 300 1.62 4.06 -1.97
N HIS A 301 1.59 3.46 -0.79
CA HIS A 301 0.82 2.27 -0.48
C HIS A 301 -0.27 2.59 0.55
N ASN A 302 -1.37 1.83 0.48
CA ASN A 302 -2.46 1.89 1.44
C ASN A 302 -3.18 3.27 1.45
N SER A 303 -4.14 3.46 2.34
CA SER A 303 -4.92 4.68 2.45
C SER A 303 -5.42 4.90 3.88
N PRO A 304 -5.49 6.15 4.38
CA PRO A 304 -6.10 6.43 5.68
C PRO A 304 -7.60 6.10 5.71
N ARG A 305 -8.23 5.84 4.55
CA ARG A 305 -9.62 5.38 4.46
C ARG A 305 -9.80 3.92 4.91
N PHE A 306 -8.75 3.13 4.86
CA PHE A 306 -8.77 1.75 5.34
C PHE A 306 -8.58 1.73 6.85
N ASN A 307 -9.70 2.02 7.55
CA ASN A 307 -9.74 2.13 9.00
C ASN A 307 -9.76 0.76 9.67
N PHE A 308 -8.57 0.22 9.90
CA PHE A 308 -8.37 -1.09 10.52
C PHE A 308 -8.91 -1.18 11.96
N TYR A 309 -9.06 -0.06 12.68
CA TYR A 309 -9.66 -0.03 14.02
C TYR A 309 -11.13 -0.47 14.05
N LYS A 310 -11.78 -0.62 12.89
CA LYS A 310 -13.17 -1.08 12.78
C LYS A 310 -13.32 -2.60 12.78
N TYR A 311 -12.24 -3.35 12.58
CA TYR A 311 -12.29 -4.80 12.37
C TYR A 311 -12.05 -5.55 13.68
N ASP A 312 -13.10 -5.68 14.49
CA ASP A 312 -13.11 -6.40 15.76
C ASP A 312 -13.47 -7.87 15.55
N PHE A 313 -12.56 -8.77 15.90
CA PHE A 313 -12.75 -10.23 15.78
C PHE A 313 -13.51 -10.85 16.95
N GLY A 314 -13.96 -10.04 17.92
CA GLY A 314 -14.54 -10.46 19.19
C GLY A 314 -13.60 -10.28 20.39
N TRP A 315 -12.36 -9.84 20.15
CA TRP A 315 -11.34 -9.59 21.18
C TRP A 315 -11.11 -8.10 21.47
N GLY A 316 -11.88 -7.22 20.82
CA GLY A 316 -11.69 -5.78 20.85
C GLY A 316 -11.05 -5.25 19.58
N LYS A 317 -10.98 -3.93 19.49
CA LYS A 317 -10.44 -3.22 18.31
C LYS A 317 -8.95 -3.47 18.17
N PRO A 318 -8.43 -3.63 16.93
CA PRO A 318 -7.00 -3.62 16.69
C PRO A 318 -6.35 -2.34 17.22
N ILE A 319 -5.13 -2.45 17.73
CA ILE A 319 -4.40 -1.31 18.32
C ILE A 319 -3.33 -0.73 17.38
N ALA A 320 -2.91 -1.50 16.37
CA ALA A 320 -1.90 -1.10 15.40
C ALA A 320 -2.01 -1.89 14.10
N HIS A 321 -1.39 -1.36 13.05
CA HIS A 321 -1.19 -1.99 11.75
C HIS A 321 0.31 -1.97 11.42
N ARG A 322 0.80 -3.02 10.74
CA ARG A 322 2.16 -3.10 10.22
C ARG A 322 2.17 -3.69 8.82
N SER A 323 3.12 -3.26 8.01
CA SER A 323 3.31 -3.76 6.65
C SER A 323 4.21 -5.00 6.61
N GLY A 324 3.87 -5.96 5.75
CA GLY A 324 4.73 -7.12 5.45
C GLY A 324 5.79 -6.83 4.37
N MET A 325 6.47 -7.89 3.92
CA MET A 325 7.59 -7.81 2.96
C MET A 325 7.21 -7.48 1.51
N GLY A 326 5.93 -7.47 1.17
CA GLY A 326 5.46 -7.20 -0.19
C GLY A 326 5.91 -5.84 -0.70
N ASN A 327 6.43 -5.80 -1.94
CA ASN A 327 6.81 -4.58 -2.66
C ASN A 327 7.77 -3.66 -1.88
N ILE A 328 8.68 -4.20 -1.06
CA ILE A 328 9.68 -3.37 -0.37
C ILE A 328 10.67 -2.79 -1.39
N LEU A 329 10.69 -1.46 -1.46
CA LEU A 329 11.64 -0.66 -2.21
C LEU A 329 11.97 0.60 -1.41
N GLU A 330 13.13 1.19 -1.67
CA GLU A 330 13.49 2.49 -1.10
C GLU A 330 12.56 3.58 -1.66
N GLY A 331 11.86 4.30 -0.79
CA GLY A 331 10.80 5.23 -1.21
C GLY A 331 9.38 4.72 -1.03
N LYS A 332 9.19 3.49 -0.55
CA LYS A 332 7.87 2.99 -0.13
C LYS A 332 7.34 3.80 1.05
N ILE A 333 6.12 4.30 0.92
CA ILE A 333 5.38 5.01 1.97
C ILE A 333 4.04 4.30 2.14
N THR A 334 3.86 3.57 3.25
CA THR A 334 2.56 3.02 3.62
C THR A 334 1.82 4.01 4.50
N VAL A 335 0.55 4.27 4.18
CA VAL A 335 -0.30 5.19 4.96
C VAL A 335 -1.43 4.47 5.66
N SER A 336 -1.58 4.77 6.94
CA SER A 336 -2.66 4.24 7.79
C SER A 336 -3.34 5.38 8.57
N PRO A 337 -4.61 5.21 8.98
CA PRO A 337 -5.21 6.16 9.92
C PRO A 337 -4.55 6.02 11.30
N GLY A 338 -4.40 7.13 12.01
CA GLY A 338 -4.08 7.07 13.44
C GLY A 338 -5.33 6.87 14.30
N LEU A 339 -5.13 6.75 15.61
CA LEU A 339 -6.19 6.45 16.57
C LEU A 339 -7.28 7.54 16.60
N GLU A 340 -6.86 8.81 16.54
CA GLU A 340 -7.78 9.94 16.43
C GLU A 340 -8.21 10.13 14.98
N GLU A 341 -9.51 10.28 14.72
CA GLU A 341 -10.00 10.55 13.37
C GLU A 341 -9.37 11.82 12.78
N GLY A 342 -8.75 11.68 11.61
CA GLY A 342 -8.02 12.74 10.92
C GLY A 342 -6.52 12.75 11.18
N SER A 343 -6.01 11.94 12.11
CA SER A 343 -4.58 11.65 12.25
C SER A 343 -4.10 10.64 11.20
N ILE A 344 -2.82 10.71 10.85
CA ILE A 344 -2.19 9.88 9.82
C ILE A 344 -0.91 9.27 10.39
N ILE A 345 -0.71 7.97 10.12
CA ILE A 345 0.53 7.25 10.42
C ILE A 345 1.19 6.89 9.09
N LEU A 346 2.49 7.15 8.98
CA LEU A 346 3.31 6.76 7.83
C LEU A 346 4.34 5.73 8.26
N GLU A 347 4.36 4.57 7.60
CA GLU A 347 5.51 3.64 7.65
C GLU A 347 6.35 3.89 6.39
N ILE A 348 7.55 4.45 6.55
CA ILE A 348 8.42 4.80 5.42
C ILE A 348 9.68 3.92 5.39
N TYR A 349 10.10 3.55 4.19
CA TYR A 349 11.27 2.69 3.96
C TYR A 349 12.38 3.47 3.25
N PHE A 350 13.46 3.78 3.96
CA PHE A 350 14.59 4.54 3.44
C PHE A 350 15.92 4.05 4.00
N SER A 351 17.03 4.51 3.40
CA SER A 351 18.37 4.32 3.96
C SER A 351 18.47 4.90 5.37
N SER A 352 19.39 4.36 6.18
CA SER A 352 19.59 4.85 7.56
C SER A 352 19.96 6.33 7.60
N GLU A 353 20.76 6.79 6.64
CA GLU A 353 21.19 8.18 6.49
C GLU A 353 20.01 9.10 6.16
N THR A 354 19.10 8.64 5.29
CA THR A 354 17.89 9.40 4.92
C THR A 354 16.94 9.52 6.12
N ILE A 355 16.73 8.43 6.87
CA ILE A 355 15.89 8.46 8.07
C ILE A 355 16.48 9.39 9.12
N GLN A 356 17.78 9.31 9.40
CA GLN A 356 18.43 10.19 10.35
C GLN A 356 18.30 11.66 9.93
N ALA A 357 18.55 11.97 8.66
CA ALA A 357 18.42 13.33 8.15
C ALA A 357 16.98 13.87 8.27
N LEU A 358 15.96 13.02 8.08
CA LEU A 358 14.56 13.41 8.32
C LEU A 358 14.27 13.67 9.81
N GLU A 359 14.80 12.85 10.71
CA GLU A 359 14.62 13.05 12.15
C GLU A 359 15.27 14.33 12.67
N GLU A 360 16.36 14.77 12.02
CA GLU A 360 17.06 16.02 12.34
C GLU A 360 16.49 17.25 11.59
N ASP A 361 15.64 17.05 10.57
CA ASP A 361 15.09 18.13 9.76
C ASP A 361 13.97 18.89 10.48
N ILE A 362 14.26 20.12 10.88
CA ILE A 362 13.37 20.99 11.66
C ILE A 362 12.02 21.21 10.95
N ILE A 363 12.03 21.34 9.62
CA ILE A 363 10.81 21.60 8.83
C ILE A 363 9.89 20.37 8.86
N PHE A 364 10.45 19.17 8.72
CA PHE A 364 9.72 17.91 8.83
C PHE A 364 9.24 17.66 10.26
N GLY A 365 10.12 17.87 11.24
CA GLY A 365 9.84 17.73 12.66
C GLY A 365 8.72 18.63 13.20
N GLU A 366 8.44 19.78 12.55
CA GLU A 366 7.35 20.70 12.93
C GLU A 366 5.97 20.01 12.96
N PHE A 367 5.75 19.03 12.09
CA PHE A 367 4.43 18.39 11.92
C PHE A 367 4.38 16.94 12.38
N VAL A 368 5.51 16.38 12.80
CA VAL A 368 5.63 14.99 13.24
C VAL A 368 5.64 14.94 14.76
N THR A 369 4.86 14.02 15.32
CA THR A 369 4.98 13.65 16.73
C THR A 369 5.83 12.41 16.87
N THR A 370 6.87 12.48 17.69
CA THR A 370 7.56 11.30 18.19
C THR A 370 6.71 10.69 19.31
N PRO A 371 6.39 9.38 19.28
CA PRO A 371 5.86 8.68 20.43
C PRO A 371 6.79 8.87 21.63
N VAL A 372 6.21 8.92 22.83
CA VAL A 372 6.98 8.89 24.07
C VAL A 372 7.72 7.55 24.13
N ILE A 373 9.05 7.60 24.04
CA ILE A 373 9.93 6.45 23.84
C ILE A 373 9.82 5.47 25.02
N GLY A 374 9.44 4.22 24.72
CA GLY A 374 9.83 3.05 25.49
C GLY A 374 11.16 2.50 24.96
N VAL A 375 12.03 2.02 25.84
CA VAL A 375 13.43 1.64 25.53
C VAL A 375 13.46 0.51 24.48
N GLU A 376 14.25 0.70 23.41
CA GLU A 376 14.48 -0.28 22.35
C GLU A 376 15.04 -1.60 22.94
N ARG A 377 14.28 -2.70 22.82
CA ARG A 377 14.74 -4.05 23.21
C ARG A 377 14.99 -4.88 21.95
N THR A 378 16.18 -5.46 21.82
CA THR A 378 16.50 -6.38 20.73
C THR A 378 15.80 -7.72 20.94
N ILE A 379 14.72 -7.96 20.19
CA ILE A 379 14.03 -9.27 20.17
C ILE A 379 14.79 -10.21 19.24
N ARG A 380 15.15 -11.41 19.71
CA ARG A 380 15.52 -12.54 18.84
C ARG A 380 14.38 -13.55 18.89
N ALA A 381 13.75 -13.84 17.75
CA ALA A 381 12.85 -14.97 17.64
C ALA A 381 13.64 -16.26 17.92
N ARG A 382 13.18 -17.05 18.89
CA ARG A 382 13.54 -18.47 18.97
C ARG A 382 12.52 -19.22 18.12
N ILE A 383 13.03 -19.93 17.11
CA ILE A 383 12.25 -20.84 16.25
C ILE A 383 11.86 -22.06 17.07
#